data_AF-A0A3A8F3M9-F1
#
_entry.id   AF-A0A3A8F3M9-F1
#
_cell.length_a   1.000
_cell.length_b   1.000
_cell.length_c   1.000
_cell.angle_alpha   90.00
_cell.angle_beta   90.00
_cell.angle_gamma   90.00
#
_symmetry.space_group_name_H-M   'P 1'
#
loop_
_entity.id
_entity.type
_entity.pdbx_description
1 polymer ?
#
loop_
_entity_poly.entity_id
_entity_poly.type
_entity_poly.pdbx_seq_one_letter_code
_entity_poly.pdbx_strand_id
1 'polypeptide(L)'
;YNYQKGSTLLEALVALVLTSIIALGGALSIGKIMQAHRQSNIQQIAVNKLRVLLQSGSSLCGITPAPNITINNQSLNVTVTCTNQATTVKGANVTITKTVLSVTDSSLGGEVKVGE
;
A
#
# COMPACT_ATOMS: atom_id res chain seq x y z
N TYR A 1 58.45 -12.66 -16.41
CA TYR A 1 57.31 -13.61 -16.45
C TYR A 1 56.73 -14.01 -15.09
N ASN A 2 57.47 -13.97 -13.96
CA ASN A 2 56.92 -14.38 -12.65
C ASN A 2 56.03 -13.34 -11.94
N TYR A 3 56.16 -12.04 -12.23
CA TYR A 3 55.33 -10.97 -11.64
C TYR A 3 53.85 -11.01 -12.09
N GLN A 4 53.59 -11.57 -13.27
CA GLN A 4 52.22 -11.64 -13.81
C GLN A 4 51.35 -12.62 -13.01
N LYS A 5 51.92 -13.71 -12.49
CA LYS A 5 51.18 -14.73 -11.74
C LYS A 5 50.74 -14.25 -10.35
N GLY A 6 51.51 -13.39 -9.71
CA GLY A 6 51.14 -12.76 -8.43
C GLY A 6 50.04 -11.71 -8.61
N SER A 7 50.11 -10.91 -9.68
CA SER A 7 49.10 -9.90 -10.01
C SER A 7 47.74 -10.53 -10.34
N THR A 8 47.71 -11.61 -11.13
CA THR A 8 46.46 -12.28 -11.51
C THR A 8 45.73 -12.92 -10.32
N LEU A 9 46.47 -13.37 -9.29
CA LEU A 9 45.88 -13.99 -8.11
C LEU A 9 45.27 -12.92 -7.18
N LEU A 10 45.96 -11.80 -7.02
CA LEU A 10 45.42 -10.63 -6.30
C LEU A 10 44.18 -10.08 -7.01
N GLU A 11 44.23 -9.95 -8.33
CA GLU A 11 43.13 -9.47 -9.15
C GLU A 11 41.90 -10.37 -9.07
N ALA A 12 42.10 -11.70 -9.10
CA ALA A 12 41.01 -12.66 -8.91
C ALA A 12 40.37 -12.55 -7.52
N LEU A 13 41.18 -12.35 -6.47
CA LEU A 13 40.68 -12.18 -5.11
C LEU A 13 39.88 -10.88 -4.96
N VAL A 14 40.36 -9.78 -5.54
CA VAL A 14 39.64 -8.50 -5.56
C VAL A 14 38.33 -8.62 -6.35
N ALA A 15 38.34 -9.27 -7.51
CA ALA A 15 37.15 -9.49 -8.32
C ALA A 15 36.10 -10.35 -7.60
N LEU A 16 36.53 -11.41 -6.90
CA LEU A 16 35.65 -12.27 -6.10
C LEU A 16 35.03 -11.50 -4.93
N VAL A 17 35.82 -10.66 -4.24
CA VAL A 17 35.29 -9.81 -3.17
C VAL A 17 34.29 -8.79 -3.73
N LEU A 18 34.61 -8.10 -4.83
CA LEU A 18 33.70 -7.12 -5.44
C LEU A 18 32.37 -7.75 -5.85
N THR A 19 32.42 -8.89 -6.53
CA THR A 19 31.21 -9.61 -6.96
C THR A 19 30.38 -10.09 -5.76
N SER A 20 31.00 -10.52 -4.67
CA SER A 20 30.28 -10.89 -3.44
C SER A 20 29.52 -9.71 -2.83
N ILE A 21 30.13 -8.52 -2.79
CA ILE A 21 29.52 -7.29 -2.26
C ILE A 21 28.33 -6.87 -3.13
N ILE A 22 28.50 -6.90 -4.46
CA ILE A 22 27.45 -6.58 -5.41
C ILE A 22 26.28 -7.57 -5.29
N ALA A 23 26.57 -8.87 -5.18
CA ALA A 23 25.55 -9.90 -5.01
C ALA A 23 24.75 -9.73 -3.71
N LEU A 24 25.42 -9.49 -2.58
CA LEU A 24 24.78 -9.22 -1.29
C LEU A 24 23.94 -7.94 -1.31
N GLY A 25 24.49 -6.86 -1.89
CA GLY A 25 23.77 -5.59 -2.06
C GLY A 25 22.52 -5.73 -2.93
N GLY A 26 22.62 -6.51 -4.01
CA GLY A 26 21.49 -6.83 -4.89
C GLY A 26 20.40 -7.62 -4.16
N ALA A 27 20.76 -8.66 -3.42
CA ALA A 27 19.80 -9.50 -2.69
C ALA A 27 19.00 -8.71 -1.63
N LEU A 28 19.68 -7.84 -0.86
CA LEU A 28 19.01 -6.98 0.13
C LEU A 28 18.01 -6.01 -0.52
N SER A 29 18.36 -5.49 -1.69
CA SER A 29 17.52 -4.55 -2.44
C SER A 29 16.26 -5.25 -2.98
N ILE A 30 16.41 -6.44 -3.57
CA ILE A 30 15.28 -7.24 -4.09
C ILE A 30 14.32 -7.60 -2.95
N GLY A 31 14.84 -7.93 -1.77
CA GLY A 31 14.01 -8.21 -0.59
C GLY A 31 13.09 -7.04 -0.22
N LYS A 32 13.62 -5.81 -0.22
CA LYS A 32 12.81 -4.61 0.06
C LYS A 32 11.80 -4.30 -1.05
N ILE A 33 12.17 -4.49 -2.31
CA ILE A 33 11.28 -4.29 -3.46
C ILE A 33 10.11 -5.28 -3.42
N MET A 34 10.36 -6.55 -3.09
CA MET A 34 9.31 -7.56 -2.96
C MET A 34 8.32 -7.22 -1.84
N GLN A 35 8.82 -6.73 -0.70
CA GLN A 35 7.96 -6.25 0.39
C GLN A 35 7.09 -5.08 -0.07
N ALA A 36 7.67 -4.10 -0.76
CA ALA A 36 6.93 -2.97 -1.33
C ALA A 36 5.89 -3.42 -2.37
N HIS A 37 6.21 -4.42 -3.21
CA HIS A 37 5.27 -4.97 -4.17
C HIS A 37 4.08 -5.66 -3.48
N ARG A 38 4.34 -6.47 -2.45
CA ARG A 38 3.28 -7.07 -1.63
C ARG A 38 2.41 -5.99 -0.99
N GLN A 39 3.04 -4.97 -0.42
CA GLN A 39 2.38 -3.83 0.20
C GLN A 39 1.42 -3.11 -0.77
N SER A 40 1.90 -2.82 -1.98
CA SER A 40 1.10 -2.18 -3.04
C SER A 40 -0.12 -3.01 -3.45
N ASN A 41 0.04 -4.34 -3.60
CA ASN A 41 -1.06 -5.21 -3.98
C ASN A 41 -2.16 -5.24 -2.90
N ILE A 42 -1.76 -5.35 -1.63
CA ILE A 42 -2.69 -5.36 -0.49
C ILE A 42 -3.43 -4.02 -0.41
N GLN A 43 -2.73 -2.91 -0.63
CA GLN A 43 -3.32 -1.58 -0.65
C GLN A 43 -4.37 -1.44 -1.77
N GLN A 44 -4.08 -1.90 -2.98
CA GLN A 44 -5.05 -1.88 -4.09
C GLN A 44 -6.29 -2.73 -3.79
N ILE A 45 -6.12 -3.90 -3.18
CA ILE A 45 -7.23 -4.76 -2.74
C ILE A 45 -8.07 -4.02 -1.69
N ALA A 46 -7.42 -3.38 -0.71
CA ALA A 46 -8.10 -2.60 0.33
C ALA A 46 -8.93 -1.45 -0.28
N VAL A 47 -8.34 -0.66 -1.18
CA VAL A 47 -9.04 0.41 -1.91
C VAL A 47 -10.24 -0.15 -2.67
N ASN A 48 -10.09 -1.28 -3.35
CA ASN A 48 -11.19 -1.88 -4.10
C ASN A 48 -12.32 -2.34 -3.18
N LYS A 49 -12.00 -3.01 -2.07
CA LYS A 49 -12.99 -3.43 -1.07
C LYS A 49 -13.71 -2.24 -0.45
N LEU A 50 -12.97 -1.18 -0.11
CA LEU A 50 -13.55 0.05 0.41
C LEU A 50 -14.42 0.75 -0.64
N ARG A 51 -14.05 0.72 -1.93
CA ARG A 51 -14.88 1.23 -3.02
C ARG A 51 -16.17 0.42 -3.21
N VAL A 52 -16.12 -0.90 -3.07
CA VAL A 52 -17.32 -1.75 -3.09
C VAL A 52 -18.22 -1.42 -1.90
N LEU A 53 -17.65 -1.22 -0.71
CA LEU A 53 -18.44 -0.77 0.44
C LEU A 53 -19.04 0.61 0.22
N LEU A 54 -18.28 1.55 -0.35
CA LEU A 54 -18.76 2.89 -0.71
C LEU A 54 -19.99 2.87 -1.65
N GLN A 55 -20.17 1.84 -2.47
CA GLN A 55 -21.36 1.72 -3.33
C GLN A 55 -22.65 1.59 -2.51
N SER A 56 -22.57 1.14 -1.26
CA SER A 56 -23.70 1.15 -0.33
C SER A 56 -24.10 2.57 0.12
N GLY A 57 -23.26 3.58 -0.14
CA GLY A 57 -23.59 4.99 0.00
C GLY A 57 -24.03 5.39 1.42
N SER A 58 -25.11 6.18 1.51
CA SER A 58 -25.64 6.73 2.77
C SER A 58 -26.10 5.70 3.79
N SER A 59 -26.31 4.44 3.37
CA SER A 59 -26.68 3.36 4.29
C SER A 59 -25.57 3.01 5.27
N LEU A 60 -24.32 3.39 4.97
CA LEU A 60 -23.16 3.21 5.86
C LEU A 60 -23.12 4.25 7.00
N CYS A 61 -23.85 5.35 6.86
CA CYS A 61 -23.91 6.42 7.86
C CYS A 61 -24.85 6.00 9.00
N GLY A 62 -24.29 5.60 10.13
CA GLY A 62 -25.07 5.18 11.30
C GLY A 62 -25.15 3.66 11.51
N ILE A 63 -24.38 2.86 10.76
CA ILE A 63 -24.24 1.44 11.06
C ILE A 63 -23.36 1.27 12.30
N THR A 64 -23.93 0.65 13.33
CA THR A 64 -23.22 0.14 14.51
C THR A 64 -23.46 -1.36 14.63
N PRO A 65 -22.42 -2.21 14.69
CA PRO A 65 -20.99 -1.86 14.70
C PRO A 65 -20.46 -1.43 13.32
N ALA A 66 -19.37 -0.65 13.32
CA ALA A 66 -18.74 -0.18 12.09
C ALA A 66 -18.39 -1.34 11.14
N PRO A 67 -18.54 -1.16 9.81
CA PRO A 67 -18.25 -2.21 8.85
C PRO A 67 -16.78 -2.62 8.93
N ASN A 68 -16.52 -3.90 8.67
CA ASN A 68 -15.18 -4.45 8.58
C ASN A 68 -14.86 -4.86 7.14
N ILE A 69 -13.57 -4.86 6.82
CA ILE A 69 -13.05 -5.47 5.59
C ILE A 69 -12.08 -6.58 5.96
N THR A 70 -12.20 -7.72 5.28
CA THR A 70 -11.24 -8.81 5.42
C THR A 70 -10.20 -8.73 4.31
N ILE A 71 -8.93 -8.61 4.70
CA ILE A 71 -7.77 -8.61 3.79
C ILE A 71 -6.78 -9.65 4.30
N ASN A 72 -6.42 -10.63 3.47
CA ASN A 72 -5.50 -11.72 3.85
C ASN A 72 -5.84 -12.39 5.19
N ASN A 73 -7.12 -12.75 5.40
CA ASN A 73 -7.61 -13.37 6.64
C ASN A 73 -7.53 -12.50 7.91
N GLN A 74 -7.15 -11.22 7.79
CA GLN A 74 -7.21 -10.23 8.85
C GLN A 74 -8.47 -9.36 8.67
N SER A 75 -9.24 -9.16 9.74
CA SER A 75 -10.39 -8.24 9.73
C SER A 75 -9.92 -6.86 10.20
N LEU A 76 -10.14 -5.84 9.37
CA LEU A 76 -9.81 -4.46 9.68
C LEU A 76 -11.09 -3.64 9.84
N ASN A 77 -11.12 -2.84 10.91
CA ASN A 77 -12.25 -1.96 11.18
C ASN A 77 -12.20 -0.74 10.25
N VAL A 78 -13.31 -0.48 9.57
CA VAL A 78 -13.43 0.68 8.68
C VAL A 78 -14.04 1.84 9.45
N THR A 79 -13.36 2.97 9.42
CA THR A 79 -13.91 4.23 9.92
C THR A 79 -14.74 4.86 8.82
N VAL A 80 -16.04 5.04 9.08
CA VAL A 80 -16.96 5.72 8.16
C VAL A 80 -17.18 7.14 8.66
N THR A 81 -16.90 8.13 7.82
CA THR A 81 -17.19 9.54 8.07
C THR A 81 -18.18 10.03 7.04
N CYS A 82 -19.33 10.53 7.50
CA CYS A 82 -20.35 11.07 6.63
C CYS A 82 -20.45 12.58 6.81
N THR A 83 -20.37 13.33 5.72
CA THR A 83 -20.46 14.79 5.72
C THR A 83 -21.51 15.22 4.71
N ASN A 84 -22.47 16.03 5.14
CA ASN A 84 -23.46 16.60 4.24
C ASN A 84 -22.85 17.80 3.51
N GLN A 85 -22.77 17.72 2.18
CA GLN A 85 -22.34 18.79 1.29
C GLN A 85 -23.57 19.35 0.56
N ALA A 86 -23.87 20.62 0.76
CA ALA A 86 -24.88 21.31 -0.04
C ALA A 86 -24.24 21.79 -1.35
N THR A 87 -24.76 21.33 -2.49
CA THR A 87 -24.33 21.76 -3.82
C THR A 87 -25.51 22.33 -4.59
N THR A 88 -25.28 23.43 -5.31
CA THR A 88 -26.32 24.09 -6.10
C THR A 88 -26.26 23.59 -7.54
N VAL A 89 -27.29 22.88 -8.00
CA VAL A 89 -27.40 22.39 -9.38
C VAL A 89 -28.54 23.14 -10.06
N LYS A 90 -28.25 23.90 -11.12
CA LYS A 90 -29.24 24.73 -11.86
C LYS A 90 -30.11 25.63 -10.95
N GLY A 91 -29.56 26.16 -9.86
CA GLY A 91 -30.28 27.06 -8.95
C GLY A 91 -31.13 26.38 -7.88
N ALA A 92 -31.19 25.04 -7.84
CA ALA A 92 -31.76 24.29 -6.73
C ALA A 92 -30.65 23.82 -5.79
N ASN A 93 -30.84 24.01 -4.47
CA ASN A 93 -29.93 23.47 -3.46
C ASN A 93 -30.22 21.99 -3.26
N VAL A 94 -29.21 21.17 -3.53
CA VAL A 94 -29.24 19.71 -3.33
C VAL A 94 -28.24 19.37 -2.23
N THR A 95 -28.70 18.75 -1.16
CA THR A 95 -27.83 18.23 -0.11
C THR A 95 -27.40 16.81 -0.47
N ILE A 96 -26.11 16.61 -0.73
CA ILE A 96 -25.51 15.30 -1.01
C ILE A 96 -24.76 14.85 0.24
N THR A 97 -25.11 13.67 0.76
CA THR A 97 -24.33 13.03 1.82
C THR A 97 -23.08 12.40 1.21
N LYS A 98 -21.91 13.00 1.49
CA LYS A 98 -20.61 12.46 1.10
C LYS A 98 -20.17 11.45 2.15
N THR A 99 -19.85 10.23 1.72
CA THR A 99 -19.32 9.17 2.58
C THR A 99 -17.85 8.97 2.29
N VAL A 100 -17.02 9.11 3.33
CA VAL A 100 -15.58 8.85 3.29
C VAL A 100 -15.31 7.62 4.14
N LEU A 101 -14.63 6.62 3.58
CA LEU A 101 -14.24 5.41 4.30
C LEU A 101 -12.71 5.40 4.44
N SER A 102 -12.24 5.11 5.66
CA SER A 102 -10.83 5.06 6.01
C SER A 102 -10.49 3.78 6.75
N VAL A 103 -9.33 3.19 6.44
CA VAL A 103 -8.75 2.06 7.17
C VAL A 103 -7.28 2.34 7.42
N THR A 104 -6.84 2.09 8.66
CA THR A 104 -5.45 2.33 9.08
C THR A 104 -4.80 1.00 9.45
N ASP A 105 -3.73 0.63 8.74
CA ASP A 105 -2.93 -0.55 9.04
C ASP A 105 -1.48 -0.43 8.53
N SER A 106 -0.53 -0.99 9.27
CA SER A 106 0.89 -0.97 8.88
C SER A 106 1.14 -1.81 7.62
N SER A 107 0.37 -2.88 7.40
CA SER A 107 0.36 -3.72 6.19
C SER A 107 -0.38 -3.07 5.03
N LEU A 108 -0.90 -1.86 5.20
CA LEU A 108 -1.43 -0.98 4.15
C LEU A 108 -0.47 0.19 3.86
N GLY A 109 0.65 0.28 4.59
CA GLY A 109 1.59 1.40 4.49
C GLY A 109 1.07 2.66 5.18
N GLY A 110 0.06 2.54 6.06
CA GLY A 110 -0.55 3.64 6.78
C GLY A 110 -2.07 3.70 6.61
N GLU A 111 -2.60 4.90 6.43
CA GLU A 111 -4.03 5.15 6.26
C GLU A 111 -4.42 5.11 4.77
N VAL A 112 -5.48 4.36 4.46
CA VAL A 112 -6.08 4.27 3.13
C VAL A 112 -7.49 4.85 3.17
N LYS A 113 -7.72 5.90 2.37
CA LYS A 113 -9.00 6.62 2.27
C LYS A 113 -9.63 6.50 0.89
N VAL A 114 -10.96 6.44 0.85
CA VAL A 114 -11.76 6.50 -0.37
C VAL A 114 -13.03 7.34 -0.14
N GLY A 115 -13.58 7.93 -1.21
CA GLY A 115 -14.83 8.70 -1.15
C GLY A 115 -14.65 10.21 -1.13
N GLU A 116 -13.54 10.71 -1.68
CA GLU A 116 -13.31 12.16 -1.87
C GLU A 116 -14.20 12.79 -2.94
#